data_AF-K0KIC7-F1
#
_entry.id   AF-K0KIC7-F1
#
_cell.length_a   1.000
_cell.length_b   1.000
_cell.length_c   1.000
_cell.angle_alpha   90.00
_cell.angle_beta   90.00
_cell.angle_gamma   90.00
#
_symmetry.space_group_name_H-M   'P 1'
#
loop_
_entity.id
_entity.type
_entity.pdbx_description
1 polymer ?
#
loop_
_entity_poly.entity_id
_entity_poly.type
_entity_poly.pdbx_seq_one_letter_code
_entity_poly.pdbx_strand_id
1 'polypeptide(L)'
;MGDTLTAAQIKGYNTILNLTDEELIGALCLEPAEYKKKTSRIYISNESDRFAAGLCDPRTSFEYKLNEIFQIVEPQNVEYKRFAVKLKVKNHPTKALSKGDINNIKAYLDTRESGEYLNIFMKPDLDISKFLNNVNRVGSIKSDKEINDDVCQINSERIPRILIFVSKPEFFRCFLKLLSFYSNSLEESSSYCSRHVLTGKVIQRQESDYMSIKETEPHRNCAYFFRPFKLDHNKCINDELLKSFSNVYENIELRNPTSTHHQFYSIYDMDCANDRINIKTNGNLNEKDILPEYSSIQ
;
A
#
# COMPACT_ATOMS: atom_id res chain seq x y z
N MET A 1 -15.28 -7.71 14.10
CA MET A 1 -15.64 -7.35 15.49
C MET A 1 -15.07 -5.98 15.76
N GLY A 2 -15.93 -5.00 16.03
CA GLY A 2 -15.53 -3.64 16.35
C GLY A 2 -15.01 -3.60 17.78
N ASP A 3 -13.69 -3.57 17.95
CA ASP A 3 -13.10 -3.34 19.26
C ASP A 3 -13.27 -1.87 19.61
N THR A 4 -14.16 -1.60 20.55
CA THR A 4 -14.36 -0.25 21.08
C THR A 4 -13.09 0.14 21.84
N LEU A 5 -12.35 1.13 21.31
CA LEU A 5 -11.18 1.69 21.99
C LEU A 5 -11.58 2.21 23.37
N THR A 6 -10.74 1.97 24.39
CA THR A 6 -10.92 2.56 25.71
C THR A 6 -10.75 4.08 25.64
N ALA A 7 -11.29 4.80 26.62
CA ALA A 7 -11.15 6.26 26.69
C ALA A 7 -9.67 6.72 26.67
N ALA A 8 -8.76 5.94 27.28
CA ALA A 8 -7.32 6.23 27.25
C ALA A 8 -6.73 6.05 25.85
N GLN A 9 -7.17 5.03 25.11
CA GLN A 9 -6.72 4.77 23.74
C GLN A 9 -7.24 5.81 22.75
N ILE A 10 -8.51 6.21 22.87
CA ILE A 10 -9.08 7.30 22.06
C ILE A 10 -8.31 8.60 22.31
N LYS A 11 -8.00 8.90 23.57
CA LYS A 11 -7.16 10.05 23.92
C LYS A 11 -5.78 9.92 23.30
N GLY A 12 -5.12 8.76 23.42
CA GLY A 12 -3.81 8.52 22.82
C GLY A 12 -3.79 8.74 21.32
N TYR A 13 -4.76 8.16 20.60
CA TYR A 13 -4.98 8.37 19.18
C TYR A 13 -5.09 9.86 18.82
N ASN A 14 -6.03 10.57 19.48
CA ASN A 14 -6.25 11.98 19.22
C ASN A 14 -5.04 12.85 19.58
N THR A 15 -4.30 12.49 20.63
CA THR A 15 -3.06 13.19 20.98
C THR A 15 -2.05 13.08 19.84
N ILE A 16 -1.84 11.89 19.28
CA ILE A 16 -0.87 11.72 18.18
C ILE A 16 -1.26 12.56 16.97
N LEU A 17 -2.55 12.56 16.58
CA LEU A 17 -3.04 13.33 15.44
C LEU A 17 -2.87 14.85 15.59
N ASN A 18 -2.82 15.35 16.83
CA ASN A 18 -2.71 16.78 17.12
C ASN A 18 -1.27 17.26 17.32
N LEU A 19 -0.27 16.38 17.29
CA LEU A 19 1.13 16.78 17.41
C LEU A 19 1.62 17.47 16.14
N THR A 20 2.41 18.52 16.31
CA THR A 20 3.22 19.07 15.21
C THR A 20 4.30 18.06 14.81
N ASP A 21 4.85 18.21 13.61
CA ASP A 21 5.94 17.34 13.11
C ASP A 21 7.13 17.28 14.09
N GLU A 22 7.49 18.41 14.68
CA GLU A 22 8.60 18.56 15.63
C GLU A 22 8.31 17.82 16.95
N GLU A 23 7.11 17.98 17.49
CA GLU A 23 6.69 17.30 18.72
C GLU A 23 6.57 15.80 18.50
N LEU A 24 6.04 15.37 17.35
CA LEU A 24 5.92 13.98 16.98
C LEU A 24 7.30 13.32 16.83
N ILE A 25 8.21 13.95 16.07
CA ILE A 25 9.61 13.49 15.97
C ILE A 25 10.27 13.51 17.35
N GLY A 26 9.95 14.46 18.21
CA GLY A 26 10.47 14.53 19.58
C GLY A 26 9.93 13.44 20.52
N ALA A 27 8.72 12.96 20.29
CA ALA A 27 8.00 12.05 21.18
C ALA A 27 8.04 10.57 20.75
N LEU A 28 7.99 10.32 19.44
CA LEU A 28 7.83 8.98 18.87
C LEU A 28 9.05 8.56 18.05
N CYS A 29 9.21 7.25 17.88
CA CYS A 29 10.19 6.64 17.00
C CYS A 29 9.61 5.40 16.32
N LEU A 30 10.31 4.91 15.31
CA LEU A 30 10.01 3.61 14.70
C LEU A 30 10.83 2.52 15.39
N GLU A 31 10.24 1.35 15.57
CA GLU A 31 10.97 0.14 15.92
C GLU A 31 10.57 -1.03 15.01
N PRO A 32 11.44 -2.03 14.83
CA PRO A 32 11.09 -3.26 14.13
C PRO A 32 9.85 -3.91 14.73
N ALA A 33 8.94 -4.35 13.87
CA ALA A 33 7.77 -5.14 14.25
C ALA A 33 7.99 -6.61 13.89
N GLU A 34 7.81 -7.51 14.86
CA GLU A 34 7.76 -8.93 14.57
C GLU A 34 6.50 -9.25 13.76
N TYR A 35 6.68 -9.52 12.47
CA TYR A 35 5.58 -9.93 11.62
C TYR A 35 5.55 -11.45 11.42
N LYS A 36 4.76 -12.15 12.23
CA LYS A 36 4.65 -13.62 12.22
C LYS A 36 3.83 -14.20 11.05
N LYS A 37 3.17 -13.39 10.23
CA LYS A 37 2.22 -13.90 9.24
C LYS A 37 2.93 -14.48 8.00
N LYS A 38 2.92 -15.81 7.89
CA LYS A 38 3.32 -16.60 6.72
C LYS A 38 2.26 -16.64 5.61
N THR A 39 1.34 -15.68 5.56
CA THR A 39 0.22 -15.70 4.61
C THR A 39 0.49 -14.77 3.44
N SER A 40 -0.01 -15.14 2.26
CA SER A 40 -0.11 -14.24 1.11
C SER A 40 -0.86 -12.95 1.49
N ARG A 41 -0.51 -11.85 0.83
CA ARG A 41 -1.10 -10.53 1.05
C ARG A 41 -1.38 -9.87 -0.28
N ILE A 42 -2.55 -9.24 -0.37
CA ILE A 42 -2.88 -8.29 -1.42
C ILE A 42 -2.76 -6.88 -0.83
N TYR A 43 -2.16 -5.98 -1.59
CA TYR A 43 -2.00 -4.57 -1.30
C TYR A 43 -2.66 -3.82 -2.44
N ILE A 44 -3.81 -3.21 -2.17
CA ILE A 44 -4.67 -2.62 -3.19
C ILE A 44 -4.52 -1.12 -3.11
N SER A 45 -3.82 -0.52 -4.08
CA SER A 45 -3.85 0.93 -4.27
C SER A 45 -4.93 1.21 -5.28
N ASN A 46 -6.16 1.47 -4.85
CA ASN A 46 -7.27 1.79 -5.74
C ASN A 46 -7.92 3.12 -5.41
N GLU A 47 -8.43 3.76 -6.45
CA GLU A 47 -9.36 4.87 -6.32
C GLU A 47 -10.82 4.43 -6.37
N SER A 48 -11.07 3.25 -6.94
CA SER A 48 -12.40 2.70 -7.09
C SER A 48 -12.60 1.43 -6.26
N ASP A 49 -13.53 1.49 -5.32
CA ASP A 49 -14.04 0.31 -4.62
C ASP A 49 -14.72 -0.67 -5.59
N ARG A 50 -15.28 -0.19 -6.70
CA ARG A 50 -15.84 -1.06 -7.75
C ARG A 50 -14.76 -1.88 -8.45
N PHE A 51 -13.54 -1.35 -8.61
CA PHE A 51 -12.42 -2.14 -9.14
C PHE A 51 -12.05 -3.29 -8.20
N ALA A 52 -11.94 -3.03 -6.89
CA ALA A 52 -11.69 -4.10 -5.92
C ALA A 52 -12.84 -5.11 -5.91
N ALA A 53 -14.09 -4.65 -6.01
CA ALA A 53 -15.25 -5.53 -6.06
C ALA A 53 -15.20 -6.42 -7.30
N GLY A 54 -15.03 -5.86 -8.49
CA GLY A 54 -14.93 -6.63 -9.73
C GLY A 54 -13.75 -7.59 -9.76
N LEU A 55 -12.58 -7.16 -9.25
CA LEU A 55 -11.37 -7.98 -9.16
C LEU A 55 -11.55 -9.18 -8.22
N CYS A 56 -12.21 -8.99 -7.08
CA CYS A 56 -12.35 -10.00 -6.03
C CYS A 56 -13.71 -10.70 -5.99
N ASP A 57 -14.65 -10.37 -6.89
CA ASP A 57 -15.99 -10.99 -6.94
C ASP A 57 -15.85 -12.50 -7.25
N PRO A 58 -16.26 -13.40 -6.34
CA PRO A 58 -16.14 -14.84 -6.57
C PRO A 58 -17.12 -15.38 -7.64
N ARG A 59 -18.11 -14.59 -8.06
CA ARG A 59 -19.17 -15.00 -9.00
C ARG A 59 -18.77 -14.84 -10.47
N THR A 60 -17.76 -14.02 -10.77
CA THR A 60 -17.28 -13.80 -12.14
C THR A 60 -16.09 -14.72 -12.45
N SER A 61 -15.95 -15.18 -13.70
CA SER A 61 -14.83 -16.03 -14.09
C SER A 61 -13.53 -15.23 -14.16
N PHE A 62 -12.38 -15.90 -13.95
CA PHE A 62 -11.07 -15.28 -14.13
C PHE A 62 -10.87 -14.71 -15.53
N GLU A 63 -11.34 -15.42 -16.56
CA GLU A 63 -11.28 -14.99 -17.96
C GLU A 63 -12.06 -13.69 -18.19
N TYR A 64 -13.28 -13.59 -17.66
CA TYR A 64 -14.04 -12.35 -17.71
C TYR A 64 -13.28 -11.21 -17.05
N LYS A 65 -12.75 -11.41 -15.84
CA LYS A 65 -12.00 -10.36 -15.13
C LYS A 65 -10.75 -9.90 -15.91
N LEU A 66 -10.03 -10.82 -16.55
CA LEU A 66 -8.82 -10.53 -17.34
C LEU A 66 -9.14 -9.76 -18.65
N ASN A 67 -10.28 -10.06 -19.27
CA ASN A 67 -10.68 -9.41 -20.51
C ASN A 67 -11.32 -8.05 -20.25
N GLU A 68 -12.07 -7.94 -19.16
CA GLU A 68 -13.00 -6.83 -18.94
C GLU A 68 -12.50 -5.85 -17.86
N ILE A 69 -11.98 -6.36 -16.73
CA ILE A 69 -11.74 -5.55 -15.53
C ILE A 69 -10.28 -5.11 -15.41
N PHE A 70 -9.34 -6.03 -15.60
CA PHE A 70 -7.92 -5.77 -15.31
C PHE A 70 -7.00 -6.29 -16.40
N GLN A 71 -5.79 -5.73 -16.43
CA GLN A 71 -4.64 -6.30 -17.11
C GLN A 71 -3.55 -6.65 -16.09
N ILE A 72 -2.78 -7.71 -16.38
CA ILE A 72 -1.70 -8.17 -15.52
C ILE A 72 -0.39 -7.59 -16.05
N VAL A 73 0.30 -6.84 -15.20
CA VAL A 73 1.70 -6.49 -15.38
C VAL A 73 2.51 -7.65 -14.83
N GLU A 74 2.98 -8.54 -15.70
CA GLU A 74 3.68 -9.78 -15.31
C GLU A 74 4.96 -9.49 -14.51
N PRO A 75 5.00 -9.75 -13.19
CA PRO A 75 6.22 -9.68 -12.41
C PRO A 75 6.74 -11.10 -12.29
N GLN A 76 7.50 -11.57 -13.29
CA GLN A 76 8.08 -12.91 -13.18
C GLN A 76 9.15 -12.92 -12.07
N ASN A 77 8.80 -13.51 -10.93
CA ASN A 77 9.68 -13.85 -9.80
C ASN A 77 10.49 -12.68 -9.22
N VAL A 78 9.91 -11.48 -9.10
CA VAL A 78 10.58 -10.37 -8.43
C VAL A 78 10.55 -10.58 -6.92
N GLU A 79 11.70 -10.88 -6.33
CA GLU A 79 11.87 -10.96 -4.88
C GLU A 79 11.86 -9.55 -4.25
N TYR A 80 11.33 -9.49 -3.03
CA TYR A 80 11.35 -8.31 -2.16
C TYR A 80 11.78 -8.72 -0.75
N LYS A 81 12.63 -7.90 -0.16
CA LYS A 81 12.84 -7.82 1.29
C LYS A 81 11.68 -7.04 1.87
N ARG A 82 10.94 -7.65 2.80
CA ARG A 82 9.87 -6.97 3.54
C ARG A 82 10.36 -6.60 4.93
N PHE A 83 10.25 -5.32 5.25
CA PHE A 83 10.40 -4.76 6.60
C PHE A 83 9.02 -4.38 7.14
N ALA A 84 8.76 -4.75 8.39
CA ALA A 84 7.60 -4.27 9.13
C ALA A 84 8.12 -3.43 10.30
N VAL A 85 7.62 -2.21 10.42
CA VAL A 85 7.96 -1.30 11.52
C VAL A 85 6.69 -0.72 12.14
N LYS A 86 6.77 -0.33 13.40
CA LYS A 86 5.65 0.29 14.13
C LYS A 86 6.12 1.50 14.93
N LEU A 87 5.17 2.36 15.30
CA LEU A 87 5.44 3.47 16.22
C LEU A 87 5.68 2.96 17.65
N LYS A 88 6.54 3.68 18.35
CA LYS A 88 6.80 3.55 19.77
C LYS A 88 7.07 4.91 20.38
N VAL A 89 6.66 5.09 21.64
CA VAL A 89 7.07 6.27 22.42
C VAL A 89 8.55 6.14 22.78
N LYS A 90 9.32 7.20 22.55
CA LYS A 90 10.74 7.24 22.92
C LYS A 90 10.95 7.01 24.41
N ASN A 91 12.15 6.52 24.77
CA ASN A 91 12.56 6.40 26.17
C ASN A 91 12.63 7.78 26.86
N HIS A 92 13.01 8.81 26.10
CA HIS A 92 13.11 10.20 26.56
C HIS A 92 12.37 11.12 25.58
N PRO A 93 11.03 11.17 25.63
CA PRO A 93 10.26 12.09 24.79
C PRO A 93 10.55 13.53 25.20
N THR A 94 10.44 14.46 24.25
CA THR A 94 10.56 15.90 24.52
C THR A 94 9.48 16.35 25.52
N LYS A 95 9.71 17.48 26.20
CA LYS A 95 8.79 18.03 27.22
C LYS A 95 7.41 18.45 26.67
N ALA A 96 7.17 18.32 25.37
CA ALA A 96 5.92 18.69 24.71
C ALA A 96 4.72 17.85 25.19
N LEU A 97 4.95 16.62 25.65
CA LEU A 97 3.89 15.74 26.12
C LEU A 97 3.86 15.65 27.65
N SER A 98 2.67 15.70 28.22
CA SER A 98 2.49 15.40 29.65
C SER A 98 2.70 13.91 29.92
N LYS A 99 2.95 13.55 31.19
CA LYS A 99 3.00 12.14 31.60
C LYS A 99 1.68 11.39 31.31
N GLY A 100 0.55 12.09 31.40
CA GLY A 100 -0.76 11.56 31.06
C GLY A 100 -0.87 11.24 29.56
N ASP A 101 -0.41 12.15 28.71
CA ASP A 101 -0.41 11.96 27.25
C ASP A 101 0.48 10.80 26.84
N ILE A 102 1.70 10.72 27.40
CA ILE A 102 2.62 9.60 27.17
C ILE A 102 1.95 8.27 27.50
N ASN A 103 1.25 8.19 28.63
CA ASN A 103 0.57 6.95 29.04
C ASN A 103 -0.61 6.62 28.12
N ASN A 104 -1.38 7.62 27.69
CA ASN A 104 -2.49 7.41 26.75
C ASN A 104 -1.98 6.96 25.37
N ILE A 105 -0.92 7.58 24.86
CA ILE A 105 -0.26 7.19 23.61
C ILE A 105 0.29 5.75 23.73
N LYS A 106 0.98 5.41 24.82
CA LYS A 106 1.42 4.03 25.06
C LYS A 106 0.25 3.06 25.06
N ALA A 107 -0.81 3.37 25.82
CA ALA A 107 -2.01 2.55 25.86
C ALA A 107 -2.63 2.32 24.48
N TYR A 108 -2.57 3.32 23.59
CA TYR A 108 -3.00 3.24 22.20
C TYR A 108 -2.06 2.38 21.31
N LEU A 109 -0.74 2.61 21.40
CA LEU A 109 0.24 1.87 20.60
C LEU A 109 0.36 0.40 21.04
N ASP A 110 0.11 0.11 22.32
CA ASP A 110 0.19 -1.23 22.90
C ASP A 110 -1.09 -2.06 22.66
N THR A 111 -2.17 -1.48 22.12
CA THR A 111 -3.49 -2.14 22.13
C THR A 111 -3.66 -3.31 21.15
N ARG A 112 -2.73 -3.60 20.25
CA ARG A 112 -2.98 -4.59 19.19
C ARG A 112 -1.78 -5.47 18.83
N GLU A 113 -2.04 -6.77 18.73
CA GLU A 113 -1.25 -7.72 17.93
C GLU A 113 -1.17 -7.31 16.44
N SER A 114 -2.12 -6.47 16.00
CA SER A 114 -2.24 -5.87 14.66
C SER A 114 -1.92 -4.37 14.63
N GLY A 115 -0.92 -3.91 15.38
CA GLY A 115 -0.48 -2.50 15.45
C GLY A 115 -0.41 -1.79 14.10
N GLU A 116 -0.42 -0.46 14.12
CA GLU A 116 -0.26 0.37 12.93
C GLU A 116 1.13 0.15 12.33
N TYR A 117 1.21 -0.83 11.45
CA TYR A 117 2.44 -1.25 10.81
C TYR A 117 2.63 -0.51 9.52
N LEU A 118 3.85 -0.03 9.34
CA LEU A 118 4.36 0.34 8.04
C LEU A 118 5.05 -0.89 7.43
N ASN A 119 4.60 -1.29 6.23
CA ASN A 119 5.21 -2.37 5.49
C ASN A 119 6.01 -1.79 4.33
N ILE A 120 7.31 -2.07 4.31
CA ILE A 120 8.22 -1.63 3.25
C ILE A 120 8.68 -2.87 2.50
N PHE A 121 8.36 -2.93 1.21
CA PHE A 121 8.83 -3.94 0.28
C PHE A 121 9.91 -3.32 -0.58
N MET A 122 11.13 -3.83 -0.49
CA MET A 122 12.28 -3.35 -1.25
C MET A 122 12.93 -4.48 -2.04
N LYS A 123 13.28 -4.27 -3.31
CA LYS A 123 14.02 -5.27 -4.10
C LYS A 123 15.37 -5.63 -3.44
N PRO A 124 15.85 -6.89 -3.53
CA PRO A 124 16.98 -7.37 -2.74
C PRO A 124 18.33 -6.72 -3.08
N ASP A 125 18.48 -6.23 -4.31
CA ASP A 125 19.64 -5.50 -4.84
C ASP A 125 19.76 -4.06 -4.31
N LEU A 126 18.73 -3.57 -3.64
CA LEU A 126 18.72 -2.25 -3.03
C LEU A 126 19.23 -2.30 -1.60
N ASP A 127 19.93 -1.23 -1.25
CA ASP A 127 20.36 -0.93 0.11
C ASP A 127 19.32 -0.02 0.76
N ILE A 128 18.93 -0.35 1.99
CA ILE A 128 18.01 0.47 2.76
C ILE A 128 18.62 1.87 2.99
N SER A 129 19.94 1.98 3.19
CA SER A 129 20.66 3.27 3.26
C SER A 129 20.37 4.16 2.06
N LYS A 130 20.38 3.59 0.85
CA LYS A 130 20.09 4.35 -0.38
C LYS A 130 18.64 4.82 -0.40
N PHE A 131 17.70 3.95 -0.03
CA PHE A 131 16.28 4.32 0.08
C PHE A 131 16.12 5.52 1.00
N LEU A 132 16.70 5.45 2.19
CA LEU A 132 16.58 6.47 3.21
C LEU A 132 17.22 7.78 2.74
N ASN A 133 18.42 7.73 2.17
CA ASN A 133 19.03 8.91 1.57
C ASN A 133 18.13 9.56 0.51
N ASN A 134 17.44 8.75 -0.31
CA ASN A 134 16.49 9.27 -1.30
C ASN A 134 15.28 9.94 -0.65
N VAL A 135 14.62 9.27 0.32
CA VAL A 135 13.50 9.85 1.09
C VAL A 135 13.94 11.15 1.78
N ASN A 136 15.15 11.17 2.34
CA ASN A 136 15.69 12.32 3.07
C ASN A 136 15.98 13.50 2.13
N ARG A 137 16.46 13.22 0.91
CA ARG A 137 16.77 14.23 -0.10
C ARG A 137 15.51 14.85 -0.71
N VAL A 138 14.52 14.02 -1.03
CA VAL A 138 13.28 14.48 -1.68
C VAL A 138 12.31 15.11 -0.65
N GLY A 139 12.52 14.87 0.65
CA GLY A 139 11.51 15.17 1.66
C GLY A 139 10.34 14.20 1.51
N SER A 140 9.13 14.59 1.90
CA SER A 140 7.95 13.73 1.78
C SER A 140 7.85 13.13 0.36
N ILE A 141 7.98 11.80 0.25
CA ILE A 141 7.63 11.04 -0.96
C ILE A 141 6.21 11.42 -1.32
N LYS A 142 6.05 11.90 -2.55
CA LYS A 142 4.75 12.17 -3.12
C LYS A 142 3.96 10.88 -3.20
N SER A 143 2.71 10.89 -2.76
CA SER A 143 1.82 9.76 -3.06
C SER A 143 1.73 9.56 -4.57
N ASP A 144 1.36 8.36 -5.03
CA ASP A 144 1.17 8.11 -6.47
C ASP A 144 0.12 9.08 -7.09
N LYS A 145 -0.71 9.72 -6.25
CA LYS A 145 -1.66 10.80 -6.61
C LYS A 145 -1.05 12.18 -6.85
N GLU A 146 0.13 12.45 -6.32
CA GLU A 146 0.80 13.76 -6.45
C GLU A 146 1.81 13.77 -7.62
N ILE A 147 1.88 12.65 -8.35
CA ILE A 147 2.68 12.43 -9.56
C ILE A 147 1.81 12.76 -10.78
N ASN A 148 2.38 13.42 -11.79
CA ASN A 148 1.66 13.78 -13.01
C ASN A 148 1.30 12.56 -13.86
N ASP A 149 0.19 12.66 -14.59
CA ASP A 149 -0.46 11.59 -15.37
C ASP A 149 0.51 10.81 -16.29
N ASP A 150 1.45 11.51 -16.94
CA ASP A 150 2.46 10.88 -17.82
C ASP A 150 3.40 9.94 -17.04
N VAL A 151 3.94 10.40 -15.91
CA VAL A 151 4.85 9.60 -15.07
C VAL A 151 4.09 8.46 -14.39
N CYS A 152 2.86 8.75 -14.02
CA CYS A 152 1.91 7.79 -13.52
C CYS A 152 1.60 6.66 -14.51
N GLN A 153 1.36 6.98 -15.78
CA GLN A 153 1.17 6.00 -16.85
C GLN A 153 2.41 5.11 -17.01
N ILE A 154 3.60 5.71 -17.05
CA ILE A 154 4.89 5.01 -17.10
C ILE A 154 5.07 4.07 -15.90
N ASN A 155 4.70 4.54 -14.72
CA ASN A 155 4.84 3.79 -13.47
C ASN A 155 3.80 2.68 -13.34
N SER A 156 2.65 2.82 -13.99
CA SER A 156 1.57 1.83 -13.98
C SER A 156 2.01 0.47 -14.52
N GLU A 157 2.86 0.45 -15.53
CA GLU A 157 3.36 -0.77 -16.17
C GLU A 157 4.67 -1.27 -15.54
N ARG A 158 5.28 -0.47 -14.67
CA ARG A 158 6.52 -0.84 -13.98
C ARG A 158 6.24 -1.51 -12.65
N ILE A 159 7.21 -2.30 -12.23
CA ILE A 159 7.26 -2.91 -10.91
C ILE A 159 8.11 -2.00 -10.01
N PRO A 160 7.55 -1.45 -8.92
CA PRO A 160 8.27 -0.49 -8.08
C PRO A 160 9.51 -1.13 -7.45
N ARG A 161 10.61 -0.40 -7.38
CA ARG A 161 11.81 -0.80 -6.64
C ARG A 161 11.55 -0.86 -5.14
N ILE A 162 10.71 0.06 -4.66
CA ILE A 162 10.27 0.15 -3.27
C ILE A 162 8.77 0.43 -3.24
N LEU A 163 8.03 -0.34 -2.45
CA LEU A 163 6.61 -0.15 -2.19
C LEU A 163 6.39 -0.02 -0.68
N ILE A 164 5.75 1.07 -0.26
CA ILE A 164 5.41 1.34 1.13
C ILE A 164 3.90 1.24 1.26
N PHE A 165 3.44 0.36 2.15
CA PHE A 165 2.04 0.24 2.52
C PHE A 165 1.80 0.68 3.96
N VAL A 166 0.74 1.45 4.10
CA VAL A 166 0.34 2.20 5.28
C VAL A 166 -1.08 1.82 5.67
N SER A 167 -1.29 1.34 6.89
CA SER A 167 -2.63 0.98 7.35
C SER A 167 -3.52 2.17 7.72
N LYS A 168 -2.93 3.30 8.14
CA LYS A 168 -3.65 4.49 8.62
C LYS A 168 -3.00 5.78 8.11
N PRO A 169 -3.39 6.24 6.92
CA PRO A 169 -2.68 7.31 6.23
C PRO A 169 -2.86 8.68 6.87
N GLU A 170 -3.83 8.86 7.79
CA GLU A 170 -4.05 10.14 8.47
C GLU A 170 -2.83 10.59 9.29
N PHE A 171 -1.94 9.66 9.62
CA PHE A 171 -0.68 9.90 10.32
C PHE A 171 0.52 10.17 9.37
N PHE A 172 0.38 10.08 8.05
CA PHE A 172 1.49 9.77 7.12
C PHE A 172 2.29 10.90 6.50
N ARG A 173 2.04 12.17 6.82
CA ARG A 173 3.05 13.21 6.53
C ARG A 173 4.34 13.03 7.34
N CYS A 174 4.24 12.45 8.52
CA CYS A 174 5.37 12.39 9.44
C CYS A 174 6.16 11.08 9.41
N PHE A 175 5.56 10.00 8.90
CA PHE A 175 6.19 8.68 8.89
C PHE A 175 7.39 8.58 7.96
N LEU A 176 7.39 9.29 6.84
CA LEU A 176 8.56 9.41 5.98
C LEU A 176 9.71 10.16 6.69
N LYS A 177 9.38 11.12 7.57
CA LYS A 177 10.32 11.83 8.44
C LYS A 177 10.78 11.00 9.65
N LEU A 178 10.02 9.97 10.06
CA LEU A 178 10.45 9.03 11.08
C LEU A 178 11.32 7.92 10.50
N LEU A 179 11.01 7.47 9.28
CA LEU A 179 11.88 6.58 8.51
C LEU A 179 13.25 7.22 8.30
N SER A 180 13.29 8.50 7.92
CA SER A 180 14.55 9.23 7.72
C SER A 180 15.44 9.27 8.95
N PHE A 181 14.84 9.41 10.14
CA PHE A 181 15.55 9.65 11.39
C PHE A 181 16.02 8.35 12.06
N TYR A 182 15.18 7.30 12.05
CA TYR A 182 15.40 6.09 12.86
C TYR A 182 15.87 4.88 12.08
N SER A 183 16.13 5.05 10.79
CA SER A 183 16.51 3.96 9.91
C SER A 183 17.77 3.20 10.24
N ASN A 184 18.69 3.80 11.01
CA ASN A 184 19.90 3.10 11.44
C ASN A 184 19.57 1.85 12.29
N SER A 185 18.38 1.81 12.91
CA SER A 185 17.86 0.62 13.59
C SER A 185 17.35 -0.49 12.64
N LEU A 186 17.26 -0.22 11.34
CA LEU A 186 16.91 -1.19 10.29
C LEU A 186 18.14 -1.88 9.70
N GLU A 187 19.33 -1.30 9.85
CA GLU A 187 20.57 -1.74 9.18
C GLU A 187 21.39 -2.77 9.95
N GLU A 188 21.19 -2.91 11.26
CA GLU A 188 21.92 -3.88 12.07
C GLU A 188 21.24 -5.27 12.02
N SER A 189 21.64 -6.11 11.06
CA SER A 189 21.51 -7.59 11.15
C SER A 189 20.11 -8.21 11.21
N SER A 190 19.10 -7.64 10.54
CA SER A 190 17.70 -7.97 10.81
C SER A 190 17.26 -9.43 10.53
N SER A 191 17.14 -10.22 11.61
CA SER A 191 16.31 -11.43 11.71
C SER A 191 14.81 -11.18 11.48
N TYR A 192 14.43 -9.90 11.30
CA TYR A 192 13.06 -9.40 11.12
C TYR A 192 12.68 -9.12 9.65
N CYS A 193 13.63 -9.25 8.71
CA CYS A 193 13.34 -9.15 7.28
C CYS A 193 12.83 -10.49 6.74
N SER A 194 11.70 -10.46 6.04
CA SER A 194 11.15 -11.66 5.39
C SER A 194 11.16 -11.52 3.88
N ARG A 195 11.60 -12.58 3.18
CA ARG A 195 11.58 -12.59 1.72
C ARG A 195 10.18 -12.89 1.19
N HIS A 196 9.73 -12.03 0.30
CA HIS A 196 8.46 -12.16 -0.42
C HIS A 196 8.72 -12.14 -1.92
N VAL A 197 7.80 -12.69 -2.69
CA VAL A 197 7.77 -12.63 -4.16
C VAL A 197 6.53 -11.86 -4.55
N LEU A 198 6.68 -10.89 -5.44
CA LEU A 198 5.55 -10.27 -6.13
C LEU A 198 5.05 -11.25 -7.19
N THR A 199 3.84 -11.79 -7.01
CA THR A 199 3.20 -12.75 -7.93
C THR A 199 2.41 -12.08 -9.03
N GLY A 200 2.02 -10.82 -8.83
CA GLY A 200 1.33 -10.02 -9.83
C GLY A 200 1.19 -8.57 -9.39
N LYS A 201 1.26 -7.66 -10.36
CA LYS A 201 0.64 -6.36 -10.29
C LYS A 201 -0.50 -6.37 -11.30
N VAL A 202 -1.71 -6.10 -10.85
CA VAL A 202 -2.86 -5.93 -11.75
C VAL A 202 -3.23 -4.47 -11.77
N ILE A 203 -3.61 -3.95 -12.93
CA ILE A 203 -4.08 -2.59 -13.11
C ILE A 203 -5.43 -2.63 -13.81
N GLN A 204 -6.35 -1.74 -13.42
CA GLN A 204 -7.66 -1.67 -14.05
C GLN A 204 -7.53 -1.25 -15.52
N ARG A 205 -8.34 -1.88 -16.38
CA ARG A 205 -8.46 -1.46 -17.78
C ARG A 205 -9.10 -0.09 -17.88
N GLN A 206 -8.61 0.75 -18.82
CA GLN A 206 -9.19 2.08 -19.05
C GLN A 206 -10.59 1.98 -19.67
N GLU A 207 -10.71 1.08 -20.64
CA GLU A 207 -11.95 0.71 -21.30
C GLU A 207 -12.40 -0.62 -20.70
N SER A 208 -13.42 -0.55 -19.86
CA SER A 208 -14.06 -1.67 -19.20
C SER A 208 -15.56 -1.40 -19.31
N ASP A 209 -16.29 -2.34 -19.90
CA ASP A 209 -17.75 -2.35 -19.91
C ASP A 209 -18.32 -2.41 -18.46
N TYR A 210 -17.62 -3.08 -17.54
CA TYR A 210 -17.95 -3.15 -16.12
C TYR A 210 -17.90 -1.78 -15.45
N MET A 211 -16.83 -1.03 -15.67
CA MET A 211 -16.71 0.36 -15.22
C MET A 211 -15.65 1.10 -16.02
N SER A 212 -16.10 2.02 -16.89
CA SER A 212 -15.18 2.92 -17.57
C SER A 212 -14.55 3.90 -16.60
N ILE A 213 -13.23 4.06 -16.74
CA ILE A 213 -12.43 4.99 -15.94
C ILE A 213 -11.59 5.90 -16.85
N LYS A 214 -12.08 6.15 -18.06
CA LYS A 214 -11.44 6.99 -19.09
C LYS A 214 -11.11 8.40 -18.62
N GLU A 215 -11.91 8.94 -17.69
CA GLU A 215 -11.74 10.27 -17.11
C GLU A 215 -11.06 10.25 -15.74
N THR A 216 -10.71 9.06 -15.23
CA THR A 216 -9.92 8.93 -14.00
C THR A 216 -8.50 8.55 -14.35
N GLU A 217 -7.69 8.32 -13.33
CA GLU A 217 -6.28 7.99 -13.47
C GLU A 217 -6.07 6.48 -13.28
N PRO A 218 -6.29 5.63 -14.33
CA PRO A 218 -6.33 4.16 -14.26
C PRO A 218 -5.10 3.51 -13.63
N HIS A 219 -3.95 4.16 -13.79
CA HIS A 219 -2.69 3.74 -13.18
C HIS A 219 -2.73 3.78 -11.64
N ARG A 220 -3.72 4.46 -11.04
CA ARG A 220 -4.00 4.50 -9.60
C ARG A 220 -5.00 3.44 -9.13
N ASN A 221 -5.58 2.66 -10.04
CA ASN A 221 -6.41 1.48 -9.74
C ASN A 221 -5.59 0.21 -9.94
N CYS A 222 -4.73 -0.11 -8.98
CA CYS A 222 -3.84 -1.27 -9.04
C CYS A 222 -3.83 -2.12 -7.78
N ALA A 223 -3.54 -3.41 -7.92
CA ALA A 223 -3.32 -4.29 -6.78
C ALA A 223 -2.02 -5.09 -6.95
N TYR A 224 -1.26 -5.14 -5.86
CA TYR A 224 -0.02 -5.90 -5.76
C TYR A 224 -0.26 -7.15 -4.92
N PHE A 225 0.15 -8.29 -5.46
CA PHE A 225 0.01 -9.58 -4.79
C PHE A 225 1.38 -10.08 -4.37
N PHE A 226 1.56 -10.26 -3.06
CA PHE A 226 2.80 -10.78 -2.50
C PHE A 226 2.56 -12.11 -1.81
N ARG A 227 3.52 -13.02 -1.96
CA ARG A 227 3.59 -14.25 -1.18
C ARG A 227 4.96 -14.38 -0.49
N PRO A 228 5.04 -15.01 0.69
CA PRO A 228 6.32 -15.44 1.24
C PRO A 228 7.10 -16.31 0.24
N PHE A 229 8.42 -16.10 0.13
CA PHE A 229 9.28 -16.82 -0.81
C PHE A 229 9.22 -18.35 -0.66
N LYS A 230 9.04 -18.83 0.57
CA LYS A 230 9.04 -20.27 0.93
C LYS A 230 7.77 -21.04 0.55
N LEU A 231 6.74 -20.40 -0.02
CA LEU A 231 5.49 -21.07 -0.42
C LEU A 231 5.51 -21.43 -1.91
N ASP A 232 5.21 -22.69 -2.25
CA ASP A 232 5.32 -23.20 -3.63
C ASP A 232 4.06 -23.10 -4.50
N HIS A 233 2.91 -22.71 -3.94
CA HIS A 233 1.65 -22.59 -4.67
C HIS A 233 1.41 -21.15 -5.18
N ASN A 234 0.69 -21.04 -6.31
CA ASN A 234 0.29 -19.78 -6.98
C ASN A 234 1.46 -18.83 -7.26
N LYS A 235 2.31 -19.22 -8.22
CA LYS A 235 3.46 -18.42 -8.70
C LYS A 235 3.04 -17.20 -9.54
N CYS A 236 1.80 -17.17 -10.01
CA CYS A 236 1.20 -16.10 -10.78
C CYS A 236 -0.23 -15.80 -10.29
N ILE A 237 -0.82 -14.72 -10.80
CA ILE A 237 -2.24 -14.44 -10.58
C ILE A 237 -3.08 -15.44 -11.36
N ASN A 238 -3.98 -16.13 -10.66
CA ASN A 238 -4.92 -17.08 -11.21
C ASN A 238 -6.24 -17.04 -10.42
N ASP A 239 -7.21 -17.82 -10.89
CA ASP A 239 -8.55 -17.90 -10.28
C ASP A 239 -8.51 -18.31 -8.80
N GLU A 240 -7.70 -19.32 -8.45
CA GLU A 240 -7.55 -19.79 -7.07
C GLU A 240 -7.04 -18.69 -6.13
N LEU A 241 -6.03 -17.94 -6.59
CA LEU A 241 -5.48 -16.83 -5.82
C LEU A 241 -6.53 -15.73 -5.61
N LEU A 242 -7.25 -15.31 -6.66
CA LEU A 242 -8.28 -14.28 -6.52
C LEU A 242 -9.42 -14.71 -5.60
N LYS A 243 -9.85 -15.97 -5.69
CA LYS A 243 -10.86 -16.55 -4.79
C LYS A 243 -10.44 -16.52 -3.32
N SER A 244 -9.15 -16.66 -3.03
CA SER A 244 -8.64 -16.52 -1.65
C SER A 244 -8.85 -15.10 -1.05
N PHE A 245 -9.16 -14.12 -1.90
CA PHE A 245 -9.48 -12.74 -1.52
C PHE A 245 -10.98 -12.42 -1.65
N SER A 246 -11.89 -13.42 -1.74
CA SER A 246 -13.34 -13.16 -1.79
C SER A 246 -13.86 -12.34 -0.60
N ASN A 247 -13.24 -12.49 0.57
CA ASN A 247 -13.55 -11.68 1.75
C ASN A 247 -13.33 -10.18 1.52
N VAL A 248 -12.45 -9.79 0.59
CA VAL A 248 -12.29 -8.38 0.20
C VAL A 248 -13.59 -7.88 -0.41
N TYR A 249 -14.17 -8.63 -1.36
CA TYR A 249 -15.45 -8.30 -1.98
C TYR A 249 -16.58 -8.12 -0.95
N GLU A 250 -16.67 -9.02 0.02
CA GLU A 250 -17.71 -8.98 1.06
C GLU A 250 -17.67 -7.73 1.95
N ASN A 251 -16.50 -7.09 2.07
CA ASN A 251 -16.29 -5.93 2.93
C ASN A 251 -16.35 -4.58 2.19
N ILE A 252 -16.68 -4.57 0.90
CA ILE A 252 -16.73 -3.34 0.10
C ILE A 252 -18.07 -2.62 0.30
N GLU A 253 -18.01 -1.37 0.75
CA GLU A 253 -19.19 -0.50 0.91
C GLU A 253 -19.44 0.34 -0.36
N LEU A 254 -20.20 -0.22 -1.31
CA LEU A 254 -20.48 0.45 -2.59
C LEU A 254 -21.27 1.77 -2.48
N ARG A 255 -21.97 2.00 -1.35
CA ARG A 255 -22.79 3.20 -1.16
C ARG A 255 -22.02 4.40 -0.62
N ASN A 256 -20.89 4.19 0.06
CA ASN A 256 -20.05 5.23 0.64
C ASN A 256 -18.58 4.77 0.60
N PRO A 257 -18.00 4.71 -0.62
CA PRO A 257 -16.69 4.13 -0.79
C PRO A 257 -15.62 4.93 -0.03
N THR A 258 -14.78 4.25 0.74
CA THR A 258 -13.64 4.89 1.41
C THR A 258 -12.44 4.86 0.48
N SER A 259 -12.00 6.04 0.05
CA SER A 259 -10.76 6.17 -0.71
C SER A 259 -9.54 5.69 0.09
N THR A 260 -8.74 4.80 -0.51
CA THR A 260 -7.47 4.30 0.08
C THR A 260 -6.23 5.01 -0.46
N HIS A 261 -6.38 6.11 -1.21
CA HIS A 261 -5.29 6.69 -2.04
C HIS A 261 -4.01 7.02 -1.26
N HIS A 262 -4.12 7.35 0.03
CA HIS A 262 -2.98 7.80 0.84
C HIS A 262 -2.21 6.64 1.50
N GLN A 263 -2.61 5.40 1.26
CA GLN A 263 -2.04 4.21 1.90
C GLN A 263 -0.80 3.66 1.18
N PHE A 264 -0.48 4.15 -0.02
CA PHE A 264 0.57 3.57 -0.87
C PHE A 264 1.55 4.64 -1.37
N TYR A 265 2.84 4.29 -1.30
CA TYR A 265 3.92 5.09 -1.86
C TYR A 265 4.86 4.17 -2.63
N SER A 266 5.09 4.49 -3.90
CA SER A 266 5.88 3.66 -4.81
C SER A 266 7.11 4.44 -5.31
N ILE A 267 8.27 3.80 -5.37
CA ILE A 267 9.48 4.35 -5.99
C ILE A 267 9.92 3.41 -7.11
N TYR A 268 9.96 3.90 -8.35
CA TYR A 268 10.22 3.08 -9.56
C TYR A 268 11.67 3.16 -10.06
N ASP A 269 12.35 4.27 -9.80
CA ASP A 269 13.77 4.45 -10.02
C ASP A 269 14.34 5.43 -9.00
N MET A 270 15.54 5.15 -8.50
CA MET A 270 16.25 6.04 -7.58
C MET A 270 17.20 6.98 -8.33
N ASP A 271 17.48 6.67 -9.60
CA ASP A 271 18.45 7.37 -10.46
C ASP A 271 17.84 8.04 -11.71
N CYS A 272 16.59 7.76 -12.11
CA CYS A 272 15.99 8.39 -13.30
C CYS A 272 15.40 9.78 -13.04
N ALA A 273 15.77 10.73 -13.90
CA ALA A 273 14.98 11.92 -14.20
C ALA A 273 13.78 11.55 -15.12
N ASN A 274 12.64 12.20 -14.92
CA ASN A 274 11.32 11.90 -15.50
C ASN A 274 11.21 12.05 -17.05
N ASP A 275 12.30 12.22 -17.79
CA ASP A 275 12.25 13.04 -19.01
C ASP A 275 12.21 12.27 -20.35
N ARG A 276 12.06 10.95 -20.37
CA ARG A 276 12.19 10.21 -21.65
C ARG A 276 11.27 9.03 -21.80
N ILE A 277 10.01 9.25 -22.20
CA ILE A 277 9.21 8.17 -22.81
C ILE A 277 8.40 8.68 -24.01
N ASN A 278 8.66 8.04 -25.15
CA ASN A 278 7.84 8.07 -26.36
C ASN A 278 6.81 6.93 -26.27
N ILE A 279 5.53 7.23 -26.49
CA ILE A 279 4.44 6.25 -26.49
C ILE A 279 4.02 5.98 -27.94
N LYS A 280 3.94 4.70 -28.32
CA LYS A 280 3.18 4.26 -29.50
C LYS A 280 1.88 3.62 -29.01
N THR A 281 0.76 4.18 -29.46
CA THR A 281 -0.59 3.64 -29.26
C THR A 281 -0.93 2.69 -30.40
N ASN A 282 -1.53 1.55 -30.08
CA ASN A 282 -2.33 0.76 -31.01
C ASN A 282 -3.67 0.44 -30.33
N GLY A 283 -4.74 0.72 -31.06
CA GLY A 283 -6.11 0.61 -30.57
C GLY A 283 -6.91 -0.55 -31.15
N ASN A 284 -8.18 -0.53 -30.72
CA ASN A 284 -9.36 -1.32 -31.09
C ASN A 284 -9.54 -2.69 -30.42
N LEU A 285 -10.72 -2.90 -29.83
CA LEU A 285 -11.78 -3.75 -30.40
C LEU A 285 -13.11 -3.66 -29.61
N ASN A 286 -14.22 -3.83 -30.33
CA ASN A 286 -15.63 -3.99 -29.89
C ASN A 286 -15.82 -5.34 -29.14
N GLU A 287 -16.83 -5.61 -28.30
CA GLU A 287 -18.28 -5.77 -28.59
C GLU A 287 -19.06 -5.96 -27.26
N LYS A 288 -20.35 -5.58 -27.23
CA LYS A 288 -21.18 -5.39 -26.02
C LYS A 288 -21.89 -6.66 -25.53
N ASP A 289 -21.73 -6.99 -24.25
CA ASP A 289 -22.61 -7.89 -23.48
C ASP A 289 -23.42 -7.12 -22.40
N ILE A 290 -24.56 -7.69 -21.97
CA ILE A 290 -25.43 -7.08 -20.95
C ILE A 290 -24.77 -7.21 -19.56
N LEU A 291 -24.48 -6.06 -18.98
CA LEU A 291 -23.78 -5.91 -17.71
C LEU A 291 -24.65 -6.25 -16.49
N PRO A 292 -24.05 -6.69 -15.38
CA PRO A 292 -24.76 -6.92 -14.11
C PRO A 292 -25.37 -5.63 -13.51
N GLU A 293 -26.39 -5.78 -12.66
CA GLU A 293 -27.25 -4.71 -12.12
C GLU A 293 -26.52 -3.54 -11.42
N TYR A 294 -25.28 -3.72 -10.99
CA TYR A 294 -24.45 -2.68 -10.36
C TYR A 294 -23.67 -1.81 -11.37
N SER A 295 -23.90 -1.99 -12.67
CA SER A 295 -23.33 -1.16 -13.75
C SER A 295 -24.09 0.13 -14.06
N SER A 296 -25.04 0.54 -13.22
CA SER A 296 -25.70 1.84 -13.39
C SER A 296 -24.71 2.97 -13.12
N ILE A 297 -24.11 3.44 -14.21
CA ILE A 297 -23.43 4.73 -14.30
C ILE A 297 -24.53 5.80 -14.16
N GLN A 298 -24.58 6.42 -12.98
CA GLN A 298 -24.68 7.88 -12.94
C GLN A 298 -23.30 8.41 -12.59
#